data_AF-S4NXT8-F1
#
_entry.id   AF-S4NXT8-F1
#
_cell.length_a   1.000
_cell.length_b   1.000
_cell.length_c   1.000
_cell.angle_alpha   90.00
_cell.angle_beta   90.00
_cell.angle_gamma   90.00
#
_symmetry.space_group_name_H-M   'P 1'
#
loop_
_entity.id
_entity.type
_entity.pdbx_description
1 polymer ?
#
loop_
_entity_poly.entity_id
_entity_poly.type
_entity_poly.pdbx_seq_one_letter_code
_entity_poly.pdbx_strand_id
1 'polypeptide(L)'
;MTSKLQEYKDTLERSLTDKSKPWTKFFEKAEAKTGVNRVYLFVGLVAFTGLYLVFGFGAELICNSIGFVYPAYMSMRALESPSKDDDTKWLTYWVVYACFSVVEYFSDFIVGWFPLYWLIKCIFIIWCYLPTDYNGSLIIYHRIIRPYYQKHHSRIDDIANS
;
A
#
# COMPACT_ATOMS: atom_id res chain seq x y z
N MET A 1 -3.16 17.81 -20.19
CA MET A 1 -2.78 16.41 -19.88
C MET A 1 -1.26 16.23 -19.87
N THR A 2 -0.53 16.76 -20.86
CA THR A 2 0.93 16.69 -20.97
C THR A 2 1.69 17.33 -19.80
N SER A 3 1.17 18.43 -19.23
CA SER A 3 1.81 19.13 -18.09
C SER A 3 1.87 18.29 -16.82
N LYS A 4 0.78 17.60 -16.47
CA LYS A 4 0.71 16.71 -15.29
C LYS A 4 1.62 15.49 -15.45
N LEU A 5 1.65 14.90 -16.64
CA LEU A 5 2.56 13.80 -16.97
C LEU A 5 4.03 14.19 -16.82
N GLN A 6 4.38 15.40 -17.26
CA GLN A 6 5.74 15.92 -17.08
C GLN A 6 6.05 16.16 -15.59
N GLU A 7 5.11 16.73 -14.84
CA GLU A 7 5.24 16.94 -13.38
C GLU A 7 5.49 15.62 -12.62
N TYR A 8 4.78 14.54 -12.96
CA TYR A 8 5.01 13.22 -12.38
C TYR A 8 6.37 12.64 -12.77
N LYS A 9 6.78 12.78 -14.04
CA LYS A 9 8.11 12.33 -14.50
C LYS A 9 9.21 13.05 -13.75
N ASP A 10 9.13 14.37 -13.63
CA ASP A 10 10.13 15.19 -12.94
C ASP A 10 10.19 14.85 -11.45
N THR A 11 9.03 14.57 -10.82
CA THR A 11 8.96 14.15 -9.42
C THR A 11 9.60 12.78 -9.21
N LEU A 12 9.34 11.82 -10.09
CA LEU A 12 9.97 10.50 -10.07
C LEU A 12 11.47 10.60 -10.29
N GLU A 13 11.91 11.38 -11.27
CA GLU A 13 13.33 11.59 -11.56
C GLU A 13 14.07 12.19 -10.36
N ARG A 14 13.48 13.19 -9.69
CA ARG A 14 14.01 13.75 -8.44
C ARG A 14 14.11 12.69 -7.35
N SER A 15 13.04 11.92 -7.12
CA SER A 15 13.02 10.88 -6.08
C SER A 15 13.97 9.70 -6.37
N LEU A 16 14.22 9.39 -7.64
CA LEU A 16 15.12 8.33 -8.09
C LEU A 16 16.58 8.78 -8.17
N THR A 17 16.85 10.08 -8.06
CA THR A 17 18.20 10.68 -8.06
C THR A 17 18.63 11.13 -6.67
N ASP A 18 17.71 11.16 -5.70
CA ASP A 18 17.97 11.53 -4.32
C ASP A 18 18.95 10.57 -3.61
N LYS A 19 20.21 10.99 -3.49
CA LYS A 19 21.31 10.21 -2.89
C LYS A 19 21.10 9.85 -1.42
N SER A 20 20.13 10.48 -0.74
CA SER A 20 19.78 10.11 0.63
C SER A 20 19.06 8.75 0.72
N LYS A 21 18.48 8.28 -0.40
CA LYS A 21 17.69 7.05 -0.43
C LYS A 21 18.56 5.82 -0.69
N PRO A 22 18.26 4.65 -0.11
CA PRO A 22 19.09 3.46 -0.29
C PRO A 22 19.02 2.88 -1.72
N TRP A 23 17.93 3.11 -2.46
CA TRP A 23 17.73 2.57 -3.80
C TRP A 23 18.49 3.31 -4.91
N THR A 24 18.97 4.55 -4.70
CA THR A 24 19.68 5.32 -5.73
C THR A 24 20.90 4.59 -6.26
N LYS A 25 21.70 3.99 -5.38
CA LYS A 25 22.92 3.24 -5.77
C LYS A 25 22.60 2.07 -6.70
N PHE A 26 21.46 1.42 -6.51
CA PHE A 26 21.01 0.32 -7.37
C PHE A 26 20.64 0.84 -8.76
N PHE A 27 19.84 1.92 -8.82
CA PHE A 27 19.44 2.54 -10.08
C PHE A 27 20.63 3.19 -10.81
N GLU A 28 21.58 3.80 -10.10
CA GLU A 28 22.85 4.30 -10.64
C GLU A 28 23.65 3.19 -11.32
N LYS A 29 23.82 2.06 -10.63
CA LYS A 29 24.55 0.91 -11.17
C LYS A 29 23.83 0.27 -12.37
N ALA A 30 22.50 0.22 -12.32
CA ALA A 30 21.68 -0.31 -13.41
C ALA A 30 21.71 0.59 -14.64
N GLU A 31 21.57 1.91 -14.47
CA GLU A 31 21.70 2.91 -15.54
C GLU A 31 23.08 2.87 -16.17
N ALA A 32 24.15 2.86 -15.36
CA ALA A 32 25.53 2.81 -15.87
C ALA A 32 25.82 1.55 -16.70
N LYS A 33 25.14 0.43 -16.41
CA LYS A 33 25.31 -0.83 -17.16
C LYS A 33 24.42 -0.93 -18.40
N THR A 34 23.19 -0.44 -18.32
CA THR A 34 22.18 -0.60 -19.37
C THR A 34 22.13 0.57 -20.33
N GLY A 35 22.62 1.74 -19.94
CA GLY A 35 22.47 3.00 -20.69
C GLY A 35 21.05 3.56 -20.69
N VAL A 36 20.11 2.96 -19.94
CA VAL A 36 18.70 3.37 -19.89
C VAL A 36 18.45 4.27 -18.69
N ASN A 37 17.69 5.36 -18.90
CA ASN A 37 17.31 6.29 -17.83
C ASN A 37 16.52 5.57 -16.72
N ARG A 38 16.85 5.90 -15.47
CA ARG A 38 16.28 5.30 -14.24
C ARG A 38 14.76 5.33 -14.16
N VAL A 39 14.11 6.36 -14.71
CA VAL A 39 12.65 6.47 -14.73
C VAL A 39 12.05 5.32 -15.53
N TYR A 40 12.61 5.00 -16.70
CA TYR A 40 12.14 3.86 -17.50
C TYR A 40 12.45 2.52 -16.84
N LEU A 41 13.59 2.40 -16.15
CA LEU A 41 13.92 1.20 -15.36
C LEU A 41 12.90 1.00 -14.22
N PHE A 42 12.55 2.06 -13.50
CA PHE A 42 11.56 2.03 -12.44
C PHE A 42 10.16 1.70 -12.98
N VAL A 43 9.72 2.37 -14.05
CA VAL A 43 8.42 2.08 -14.69
C VAL A 43 8.37 0.65 -15.21
N GLY A 44 9.46 0.16 -15.82
CA GLY A 44 9.58 -1.22 -16.27
C GLY A 44 9.49 -2.21 -15.12
N LEU A 45 10.14 -1.94 -13.98
CA LEU A 45 10.05 -2.75 -12.78
C LEU A 45 8.62 -2.79 -12.23
N VAL A 46 7.95 -1.65 -12.12
CA VAL A 46 6.56 -1.56 -11.65
C VAL A 46 5.62 -2.33 -12.58
N ALA A 47 5.78 -2.17 -13.90
CA ALA A 47 4.98 -2.89 -14.89
C ALA A 47 5.23 -4.41 -14.83
N PHE A 48 6.50 -4.82 -14.69
CA PHE A 48 6.87 -6.21 -14.53
C PHE A 48 6.27 -6.82 -13.24
N THR A 49 6.37 -6.13 -12.10
CA THR A 49 5.73 -6.55 -10.85
C THR A 49 4.21 -6.64 -11.01
N GLY A 50 3.59 -5.66 -11.67
CA GLY A 50 2.16 -5.67 -11.96
C GLY A 50 1.73 -6.89 -12.78
N LEU A 51 2.48 -7.22 -13.84
CA LEU A 51 2.24 -8.43 -14.64
C LEU A 51 2.51 -9.72 -13.84
N TYR A 52 3.55 -9.73 -13.02
CA TYR A 52 3.87 -10.87 -12.16
C TYR A 52 2.76 -11.11 -11.13
N LEU A 53 2.12 -10.08 -10.60
CA LEU A 53 0.98 -10.23 -9.70
C LEU A 53 -0.24 -10.89 -10.37
N VAL A 54 -0.32 -10.91 -11.70
CA VAL A 54 -1.43 -11.55 -12.43
C VAL A 54 -1.15 -13.04 -12.69
N PHE A 55 0.08 -13.39 -13.06
CA PHE A 55 0.41 -14.73 -13.56
C PHE A 55 1.46 -15.49 -12.74
N GLY A 56 2.10 -14.81 -11.79
CA GLY A 56 3.24 -15.32 -11.05
C GLY A 56 2.85 -16.17 -9.86
N PHE A 57 3.61 -17.24 -9.63
CA PHE A 57 3.52 -18.02 -8.41
C PHE A 57 3.97 -17.17 -7.21
N GLY A 58 3.20 -17.20 -6.11
CA GLY A 58 3.50 -16.38 -4.92
C GLY A 58 3.14 -14.89 -5.05
N ALA A 59 2.24 -14.53 -5.98
CA ALA A 59 1.70 -13.16 -6.07
C ALA A 59 1.11 -12.66 -4.73
N GLU A 60 0.47 -13.56 -3.98
CA GLU A 60 -0.01 -13.31 -2.61
C GLU A 60 1.10 -12.80 -1.69
N LEU A 61 2.23 -13.50 -1.64
CA LEU A 61 3.34 -13.15 -0.77
C LEU A 61 3.90 -11.76 -1.11
N ILE A 62 4.01 -11.43 -2.40
CA ILE A 62 4.48 -10.11 -2.85
C ILE A 62 3.46 -9.03 -2.45
N CYS A 63 2.18 -9.25 -2.74
CA CYS A 63 1.12 -8.32 -2.40
C CYS A 63 1.06 -8.06 -0.89
N ASN A 64 1.15 -9.12 -0.07
CA ASN A 64 1.14 -9.03 1.38
C ASN A 64 2.39 -8.33 1.89
N SER A 65 3.57 -8.64 1.35
CA SER A 65 4.81 -7.95 1.72
C SER A 65 4.72 -6.43 1.47
N ILE A 66 4.14 -6.01 0.34
CA ILE A 66 3.90 -4.59 0.04
C ILE A 66 2.95 -3.98 1.07
N GLY A 67 1.87 -4.69 1.43
CA GLY A 67 0.89 -4.25 2.43
C GLY A 67 1.38 -4.27 3.88
N PHE A 68 2.43 -5.02 4.19
CA PHE A 68 2.95 -5.12 5.56
C PHE A 68 4.21 -4.29 5.77
N VAL A 69 5.23 -4.43 4.92
CA VAL A 69 6.58 -3.93 5.22
C VAL A 69 6.63 -2.41 5.34
N TYR A 70 6.07 -1.69 4.36
CA TYR A 70 6.10 -0.23 4.38
C TYR A 70 5.22 0.36 5.49
N PRO A 71 3.94 -0.05 5.64
CA PRO A 71 3.11 0.42 6.76
C PRO A 71 3.66 0.06 8.14
N ALA A 72 4.25 -1.13 8.31
CA ALA A 72 4.85 -1.53 9.58
C ALA A 72 6.06 -0.64 9.93
N TYR A 73 6.94 -0.36 8.96
CA TYR A 73 8.06 0.55 9.18
C TYR A 73 7.60 1.95 9.55
N MET A 74 6.61 2.47 8.83
CA MET A 74 6.07 3.81 9.13
C MET A 74 5.32 3.84 10.47
N SER A 75 4.66 2.74 10.86
CA SER A 75 4.04 2.59 12.19
C SER A 75 5.09 2.64 13.29
N MET A 76 6.22 1.94 13.13
CA MET A 76 7.33 2.00 14.11
C MET A 76 7.87 3.43 14.24
N ARG A 77 8.03 4.14 13.12
CA ARG A 77 8.44 5.56 13.15
C ARG A 77 7.40 6.47 13.81
N ALA A 78 6.11 6.19 13.62
CA ALA A 78 5.04 6.95 14.27
C ALA A 78 5.05 6.74 15.79
N LEU A 79 5.25 5.49 16.24
CA LEU A 79 5.36 5.14 17.66
C LEU A 79 6.52 5.84 18.38
N GLU A 80 7.60 6.14 17.67
CA GLU A 80 8.75 6.88 18.21
C GLU A 80 8.60 8.41 18.08
N SER A 81 7.59 8.89 17.34
CA SER A 81 7.34 10.31 17.13
C SER A 81 6.54 10.90 18.31
N PRO A 82 6.81 12.15 18.72
CA PRO A 82 5.97 12.84 19.70
C PRO A 82 4.58 13.23 19.18
N SER A 83 4.32 13.15 17.87
CA SER A 83 3.04 13.52 17.26
C SER A 83 2.06 12.34 17.17
N LYS A 84 0.85 12.48 17.74
CA LYS A 84 -0.17 11.42 17.76
C LYS A 84 -1.05 11.32 16.50
N ASP A 85 -0.98 12.30 15.61
CA ASP A 85 -1.82 12.31 14.40
C ASP A 85 -1.43 11.20 13.41
N ASP A 86 -0.13 10.84 13.37
CA ASP A 86 0.38 9.75 12.55
C ASP A 86 -0.12 8.38 13.05
N ASP A 87 -0.23 8.19 14.37
CA ASP A 87 -0.70 6.94 14.98
C ASP A 87 -2.12 6.60 14.56
N THR A 88 -3.00 7.59 14.55
CA THR A 88 -4.42 7.41 14.19
C THR A 88 -4.56 6.92 12.75
N LYS A 89 -3.73 7.44 11.84
CA LYS A 89 -3.73 7.03 10.44
C LYS A 89 -3.31 5.57 10.28
N TRP A 90 -2.19 5.18 10.91
CA TRP A 90 -1.71 3.80 10.81
C TRP A 90 -2.67 2.82 11.48
N LEU A 91 -3.24 3.17 12.63
CA LEU A 91 -4.24 2.34 13.28
C LEU A 91 -5.49 2.15 12.41
N THR A 92 -5.96 3.23 11.77
CA THR A 92 -7.09 3.17 10.83
C THR A 92 -6.79 2.24 9.65
N TYR A 93 -5.58 2.34 9.09
CA TYR A 93 -5.10 1.43 8.06
C TYR A 93 -5.14 -0.03 8.53
N TRP A 94 -4.59 -0.33 9.72
CA TRP A 94 -4.56 -1.69 10.25
C TRP A 94 -5.95 -2.26 10.51
N VAL A 95 -6.91 -1.45 10.97
CA VAL A 95 -8.30 -1.88 11.16
C VAL A 95 -8.94 -2.26 9.81
N VAL A 96 -8.79 -1.41 8.79
CA VAL A 96 -9.32 -1.70 7.44
C VAL A 96 -8.63 -2.92 6.83
N TYR A 97 -7.31 -3.02 7.00
CA TYR A 97 -6.52 -4.15 6.53
C TYR A 97 -6.99 -5.46 7.17
N ALA A 98 -7.20 -5.48 8.50
CA ALA A 98 -7.68 -6.66 9.21
C ALA A 98 -9.06 -7.12 8.72
N CYS A 99 -10.00 -6.19 8.50
CA CYS A 99 -11.30 -6.52 7.90
C CYS A 99 -11.14 -7.17 6.52
N PHE A 100 -10.22 -6.65 5.70
CA PHE A 100 -9.96 -7.19 4.37
C PHE A 100 -9.28 -8.56 4.43
N SER A 101 -8.34 -8.78 5.36
CA SER A 101 -7.67 -10.07 5.57
C SER A 101 -8.64 -11.20 5.94
N VAL A 102 -9.75 -10.90 6.62
CA VAL A 102 -10.79 -11.90 6.89
C VAL A 102 -11.50 -12.33 5.59
N VAL A 103 -11.81 -11.38 4.71
CA VAL A 103 -12.41 -11.67 3.39
C VAL A 103 -11.42 -12.43 2.50
N GLU A 104 -10.13 -12.13 2.63
CA GLU A 104 -9.05 -12.77 1.89
C GLU A 104 -8.92 -14.26 2.13
N TYR A 105 -9.45 -14.81 3.23
CA TYR A 105 -9.52 -16.25 3.43
C TYR A 105 -10.18 -16.98 2.24
N PHE A 106 -11.08 -16.32 1.51
CA PHE A 106 -11.75 -16.87 0.32
C PHE A 106 -11.03 -16.54 -0.99
N SER A 107 -9.79 -16.03 -0.94
CA SER A 107 -9.05 -15.55 -2.13
C SER A 107 -8.79 -16.64 -3.16
N ASP A 108 -8.50 -17.88 -2.76
CA ASP A 108 -8.31 -19.00 -3.69
C ASP A 108 -9.54 -19.23 -4.59
N PHE A 109 -10.74 -19.13 -4.03
CA PHE A 109 -11.99 -19.22 -4.78
C PHE A 109 -12.15 -18.05 -5.75
N ILE A 110 -11.81 -16.83 -5.31
CA ILE A 110 -11.91 -15.61 -6.12
C ILE A 110 -10.90 -15.63 -7.28
N VAL A 111 -9.65 -16.03 -7.01
CA VAL A 111 -8.56 -16.09 -8.00
C VAL A 111 -8.85 -17.14 -9.06
N GLY A 112 -9.43 -18.28 -8.67
CA GLY A 112 -9.86 -19.32 -9.62
C GLY A 112 -10.87 -18.82 -10.66
N TRP A 113 -11.70 -17.82 -10.30
CA TRP A 113 -12.61 -17.15 -11.24
C TRP A 113 -11.96 -15.95 -11.95
N PHE A 114 -11.16 -15.17 -11.22
CA PHE A 114 -10.69 -13.86 -11.65
C PHE A 114 -9.17 -13.69 -11.42
N PRO A 115 -8.34 -13.82 -12.48
CA PRO A 115 -6.87 -13.84 -12.36
C PRO A 115 -6.25 -12.48 -12.00
N LEU A 116 -6.98 -11.37 -12.09
CA LEU A 116 -6.48 -10.03 -11.75
C LEU A 116 -6.67 -9.66 -10.26
N TYR A 117 -7.19 -10.58 -9.43
CA TYR A 117 -7.51 -10.32 -8.02
C TYR A 117 -6.32 -9.74 -7.24
N TRP A 118 -5.15 -10.38 -7.31
CA TRP A 118 -3.96 -9.96 -6.57
C TRP A 118 -3.45 -8.58 -6.98
N LEU A 119 -3.55 -8.23 -8.27
CA LEU A 119 -3.20 -6.90 -8.76
C LEU A 119 -4.17 -5.84 -8.21
N ILE A 120 -5.47 -6.08 -8.30
CA ILE A 120 -6.49 -5.16 -7.77
C ILE A 120 -6.32 -4.98 -6.27
N LYS A 121 -6.11 -6.08 -5.54
CA LYS A 121 -5.85 -6.06 -4.10
C LYS A 121 -4.60 -5.24 -3.77
N CYS A 122 -3.51 -5.42 -4.50
CA CYS A 122 -2.28 -4.68 -4.28
C CYS A 122 -2.50 -3.17 -4.47
N ILE A 123 -3.18 -2.78 -5.55
CA ILE A 123 -3.54 -1.38 -5.83
C ILE A 123 -4.43 -0.82 -4.69
N PHE A 124 -5.41 -1.60 -4.25
CA PHE A 124 -6.30 -1.23 -3.15
C PHE A 124 -5.53 -1.01 -1.84
N ILE A 125 -4.63 -1.91 -1.47
CA ILE A 125 -3.81 -1.77 -0.27
C ILE A 125 -2.90 -0.54 -0.37
N ILE A 126 -2.24 -0.32 -1.51
CA ILE A 126 -1.42 0.87 -1.77
C ILE A 126 -2.25 2.13 -1.56
N TRP A 127 -3.46 2.19 -2.14
CA TRP A 127 -4.38 3.31 -1.96
C TRP A 127 -4.78 3.54 -0.49
N CYS A 128 -4.88 2.48 0.31
CA CYS A 128 -5.22 2.58 1.72
C CYS A 128 -4.11 3.19 2.60
N TYR A 129 -2.82 3.01 2.26
CA TYR A 129 -1.73 3.60 3.06
C TYR A 129 -1.10 4.86 2.44
N LEU A 130 -1.38 5.17 1.15
CA LEU A 130 -0.81 6.34 0.49
C LEU A 130 -1.15 7.65 1.24
N PRO A 131 -0.19 8.56 1.43
CA PRO A 131 -0.41 9.87 2.03
C PRO A 131 -1.06 10.82 1.01
N THR A 132 -2.34 10.63 0.75
CA THR A 132 -3.14 11.45 -0.15
C THR A 132 -4.42 11.87 0.55
N ASP A 133 -4.99 13.02 0.18
CA ASP A 133 -6.25 13.52 0.75
C ASP A 133 -7.40 12.51 0.62
N TYR A 134 -7.36 11.69 -0.44
CA TYR A 134 -8.26 10.56 -0.68
C TYR A 134 -7.68 9.23 -0.18
N ASN A 135 -7.21 9.18 1.06
CA ASN A 135 -6.70 7.95 1.64
C ASN A 135 -7.83 6.91 1.83
N GLY A 136 -7.66 5.73 1.23
CA GLY A 136 -8.70 4.69 1.23
C GLY A 136 -9.08 4.20 2.61
N SER A 137 -8.12 4.06 3.53
CA SER A 137 -8.39 3.59 4.89
C SER A 137 -9.26 4.57 5.68
N LEU A 138 -8.99 5.88 5.57
CA LEU A 138 -9.78 6.91 6.22
C LEU A 138 -11.22 6.91 5.69
N ILE A 139 -11.40 6.83 4.37
CA ILE A 139 -12.73 6.82 3.74
C ILE A 139 -13.53 5.60 4.20
N ILE A 140 -12.94 4.40 4.15
CA ILE A 140 -13.60 3.15 4.54
C ILE A 140 -13.95 3.18 6.03
N TYR A 141 -13.03 3.64 6.87
CA TYR A 141 -13.26 3.72 8.30
C TYR A 141 -14.42 4.65 8.64
N HIS A 142 -14.41 5.88 8.12
CA HIS A 142 -15.45 6.86 8.47
C HIS A 142 -16.81 6.52 7.89
N ARG A 143 -16.86 5.91 6.70
CA ARG A 143 -18.11 5.63 5.99
C ARG A 143 -18.74 4.28 6.36
N ILE A 144 -17.93 3.28 6.67
CA ILE A 144 -18.38 1.92 6.92
C ILE A 144 -18.08 1.52 8.36
N ILE A 145 -16.81 1.45 8.76
CA ILE A 145 -16.44 0.82 10.04
C ILE A 145 -16.99 1.60 11.25
N ARG A 146 -16.84 2.92 11.26
CA ARG A 146 -17.29 3.81 12.34
C ARG A 146 -18.78 3.72 12.63
N PRO A 147 -19.71 3.81 11.66
CA PRO A 147 -21.14 3.69 11.95
C PRO A 147 -21.53 2.30 12.46
N TYR A 148 -20.90 1.22 11.97
CA TYR A 148 -21.14 -0.12 12.52
C TYR A 148 -20.60 -0.25 13.96
N TYR A 149 -19.40 0.27 14.24
CA TYR A 149 -18.84 0.29 15.59
C TYR A 149 -19.74 1.08 16.55
N GLN A 150 -20.13 2.32 16.20
CA GLN A 150 -21.00 3.16 17.03
C GLN A 150 -22.36 2.51 17.35
N LYS A 151 -22.88 1.68 16.44
CA LYS A 151 -24.16 0.98 16.65
C LYS A 151 -24.06 -0.21 17.59
N HIS A 152 -22.88 -0.85 17.68
CA HIS A 152 -22.73 -2.16 18.34
C HIS A 152 -21.76 -2.17 19.52
N HIS A 153 -20.93 -1.14 19.71
CA HIS A 153 -19.86 -1.17 20.72
C HIS A 153 -20.40 -1.31 22.14
N SER A 154 -21.48 -0.63 22.52
CA SER A 154 -22.02 -0.68 23.90
C SER A 154 -22.33 -2.11 24.34
N ARG A 155 -22.97 -2.89 23.48
CA ARG A 155 -23.29 -4.30 23.75
C ARG A 155 -22.04 -5.18 23.81
N ILE A 156 -21.00 -4.86 23.05
CA ILE A 156 -19.74 -5.62 23.05
C ILE A 156 -18.94 -5.28 24.32
N ASP A 157 -18.89 -4.00 24.69
CA ASP A 157 -18.21 -3.50 25.88
C ASP A 157 -18.81 -4.11 27.16
N ASP A 158 -20.14 -4.26 27.21
CA ASP A 158 -20.85 -4.89 28.34
C ASP A 158 -20.49 -6.38 28.50
N ILE A 159 -20.26 -7.10 27.39
CA ILE A 159 -19.88 -8.53 27.39
C ILE A 159 -18.38 -8.69 27.69
N ALA A 160 -17.54 -7.78 27.22
CA ALA A 160 -16.09 -7.87 27.39
C ALA A 160 -15.64 -7.51 28.82
N ASN A 161 -16.41 -6.66 29.51
CA ASN A 161 -16.12 -6.23 30.88
C ASN A 161 -16.90 -7.02 31.96
N SER A 162 -17.69 -8.04 31.56
CA SER A 162 -18.39 -8.98 32.45
C SER A 162 -17.57 -10.22 32.74
#